data_AF-A0A2A5BPU1-F1
#
_entry.id   AF-A0A2A5BPU1-F1
#
_cell.length_a   1.000
_cell.length_b   1.000
_cell.length_c   1.000
_cell.angle_alpha   90.00
_cell.angle_beta   90.00
_cell.angle_gamma   90.00
#
_symmetry.space_group_name_H-M   'P 1'
#
loop_
_entity.id
_entity.type
_entity.pdbx_description
1 polymer ?
#
loop_
_entity_poly.entity_id
_entity_poly.type
_entity_poly.pdbx_seq_one_letter_code
_entity_poly.pdbx_strand_id
1 'polypeptide(L)' 'MVRQRPERIMMKTDILIPKTEVMRQTSLSGTSIWRLIKEGKFPEGKQISPNRVAWSQSEVSNWISEKMGDAA' A
#
# COMPACT_ATOMS: atom_id res chain seq x y z
N MET A 1 6.83 -23.02 -34.12
CA MET A 1 5.70 -23.02 -33.17
C MET A 1 6.15 -22.39 -31.87
N VAL A 2 5.80 -21.13 -31.67
CA VAL A 2 6.11 -20.37 -30.45
C VAL A 2 5.35 -21.04 -29.31
N ARG A 3 6.07 -21.80 -28.49
CA ARG A 3 5.57 -22.33 -27.22
C ARG A 3 5.33 -21.13 -26.32
N GLN A 4 4.11 -20.57 -26.37
CA GLN A 4 3.64 -19.62 -25.36
C GLN A 4 3.87 -20.29 -24.01
N ARG A 5 4.84 -19.77 -23.24
CA ARG A 5 5.01 -20.16 -21.85
C ARG A 5 3.77 -19.63 -21.11
N PRO A 6 2.94 -20.50 -20.53
CA PRO A 6 1.74 -20.06 -19.84
C PRO A 6 2.16 -19.14 -18.70
N GLU A 7 1.50 -17.99 -18.65
CA GLU A 7 1.45 -17.02 -17.55
C GLU A 7 2.44 -17.25 -16.40
N ARG A 8 3.61 -16.61 -16.50
CA ARG A 8 4.50 -16.39 -15.35
C ARG A 8 3.68 -15.67 -14.29
N ILE A 9 3.27 -16.43 -13.28
CA ILE A 9 2.48 -16.02 -12.12
C ILE A 9 2.80 -14.57 -11.78
N MET A 10 1.77 -13.74 -11.81
CA MET A 10 1.76 -12.37 -11.31
C MET A 10 1.96 -12.39 -9.78
N MET A 11 3.11 -12.87 -9.32
CA MET A 11 3.60 -12.66 -7.97
C MET A 11 4.08 -11.21 -7.93
N LYS A 12 3.16 -10.28 -7.66
CA LYS A 12 3.54 -8.95 -7.20
C LYS A 12 4.26 -9.15 -5.87
N THR A 13 5.59 -9.21 -5.91
CA THR A 13 6.42 -9.10 -4.71
C THR A 13 6.29 -7.65 -4.25
N ASP A 14 5.24 -7.38 -3.48
CA ASP A 14 4.96 -6.03 -3.06
C ASP A 14 5.96 -5.60 -1.98
N ILE A 15 6.53 -4.41 -2.15
CA ILE A 15 7.48 -3.86 -1.20
C ILE A 15 6.69 -3.41 0.02
N LEU A 16 7.01 -4.00 1.17
CA LEU A 16 6.37 -3.64 2.43
C LEU A 16 7.08 -2.45 3.05
N ILE A 17 6.35 -1.35 3.22
CA ILE A 17 6.86 -0.12 3.80
C ILE A 17 6.40 0.05 5.26
N PRO A 18 7.27 0.48 6.18
CA PRO A 18 6.90 0.71 7.58
C PRO A 18 6.07 2.00 7.72
N LYS A 19 5.42 2.16 8.89
CA LYS A 19 4.63 3.37 9.22
C LYS A 19 5.36 4.70 8.92
N THR A 20 6.67 4.75 9.18
CA THR A 20 7.49 5.95 8.97
C THR A 20 7.53 6.35 7.51
N GLU A 21 7.64 5.36 6.62
CA GLU A 21 7.67 5.59 5.18
C GLU A 21 6.27 5.98 4.66
N VAL A 22 5.22 5.33 5.17
CA VAL A 22 3.84 5.71 4.86
C VAL A 22 3.55 7.17 5.24
N MET A 23 3.96 7.59 6.43
CA MET A 23 3.84 8.99 6.87
C MET A 23 4.62 9.94 5.96
N ARG A 24 5.82 9.55 5.51
CA ARG A 24 6.63 10.35 4.59
C ARG A 24 5.98 10.50 3.21
N GLN A 25 5.38 9.44 2.68
CA GLN A 25 4.75 9.45 1.36
C GLN A 25 3.40 10.18 1.35
N THR A 26 2.62 10.03 2.41
CA THR A 26 1.27 10.62 2.52
C THR A 26 1.28 12.03 3.12
N SER A 27 2.41 12.47 3.69
CA SER A 27 2.52 13.68 4.53
C SER A 27 1.51 13.74 5.69
N LEU A 28 0.92 12.59 6.07
CA LEU A 28 -0.05 12.49 7.15
C LEU A 28 0.63 12.07 8.45
N SER A 29 0.09 12.57 9.57
CA SER A 29 0.49 12.09 10.90
C SER A 29 -0.04 10.67 11.14
N GLY A 30 0.66 9.90 11.99
CA GLY A 30 0.23 8.56 12.37
C GLY A 30 -1.21 8.51 12.89
N THR A 31 -1.66 9.55 13.63
CA THR A 31 -3.04 9.67 14.12
C THR A 31 -4.04 9.82 12.98
N SER A 32 -3.71 10.61 11.96
CA SER A 32 -4.56 10.76 10.77
C SER A 32 -4.66 9.46 9.97
N ILE A 33 -3.55 8.72 9.84
CA ILE A 33 -3.54 7.40 9.20
C ILE A 33 -4.47 6.45 9.96
N TRP A 34 -4.35 6.36 11.29
CA TRP A 34 -5.25 5.54 12.12
C TRP A 34 -6.71 5.94 11.98
N ARG A 35 -7.01 7.24 11.92
CA ARG A 35 -8.38 7.72 11.69
C ARG A 35 -8.91 7.26 10.34
N LEU A 36 -8.11 7.37 9.28
CA LEU A 36 -8.52 6.95 7.93
C LEU A 36 -8.66 5.43 7.82
N ILE A 37 -7.82 4.65 8.50
CA ILE A 37 -7.97 3.19 8.62
C ILE A 37 -9.30 2.87 9.31
N LYS A 38 -9.62 3.56 10.42
CA LYS A 38 -10.90 3.38 11.13
C LYS A 38 -12.11 3.80 10.28
N GLU A 39 -11.96 4.80 9.42
CA GLU A 39 -12.98 5.22 8.45
C GLU A 39 -13.07 4.29 7.22
N GLY A 40 -12.19 3.28 7.10
CA GLY A 40 -12.13 2.38 5.93
C GLY A 40 -11.63 3.07 4.66
N LYS A 41 -10.99 4.24 4.80
CA LYS A 41 -10.53 5.08 3.69
C LYS A 41 -9.05 4.91 3.39
N PHE A 42 -8.29 4.16 4.17
CA PHE A 42 -6.85 3.96 4.00
C PHE A 42 -6.52 2.48 4.10
N PRO A 43 -5.55 1.96 3.32
CA PRO A 43 -5.21 0.54 3.36
C PRO A 43 -4.79 0.07 4.76
N GLU A 44 -5.32 -1.08 5.16
CA GLU A 44 -5.00 -1.68 6.45
C GLU A 44 -3.56 -2.22 6.46
N GLY A 45 -2.79 -1.83 7.48
CA GLY A 45 -1.43 -2.32 7.65
C GLY A 45 -1.44 -3.79 8.03
N LYS A 46 -0.59 -4.60 7.40
CA LYS A 46 -0.40 -6.01 7.75
C LYS A 46 0.65 -6.14 8.84
N GLN A 47 0.32 -6.88 9.89
CA GLN A 47 1.28 -7.21 10.93
C GLN A 47 2.26 -8.27 10.42
N ILE A 48 3.51 -7.89 10.23
CA ILE A 48 4.59 -8.78 9.76
C ILE A 48 5.32 -9.42 10.94
N SER A 49 5.33 -8.76 12.09
CA SER A 49 5.95 -9.25 13.32
C SER A 49 5.22 -8.68 14.55
N PRO A 50 5.39 -9.25 15.76
CA PRO A 50 4.68 -8.81 16.97
C PRO A 50 4.76 -7.29 17.23
N ASN A 51 5.88 -6.66 16.89
CA ASN A 51 6.11 -5.22 17.08
C ASN A 51 6.21 -4.43 15.76
N ARG A 52 5.80 -5.02 14.63
CA ARG A 52 5.97 -4.40 13.31
C ARG A 52 4.74 -4.58 12.42
N VAL A 53 4.13 -3.46 12.08
CA VAL A 53 3.10 -3.32 11.05
C VAL A 53 3.72 -2.69 9.81
N ALA A 54 3.44 -3.25 8.65
CA ALA A 54 3.89 -2.74 7.36
C ALA A 54 2.71 -2.65 6.38
N TRP A 55 2.82 -1.74 5.43
CA TRP A 55 1.84 -1.51 4.39
C TRP A 55 2.42 -1.93 3.04
N SER A 56 1.57 -2.38 2.13
CA SER A 56 1.94 -2.56 0.73
C SER A 56 2.25 -1.20 0.10
N GLN A 57 3.42 -1.07 -0.52
CA GLN A 57 3.78 0.13 -1.28
C GLN A 57 2.80 0.36 -2.42
N SER A 58 2.35 -0.70 -3.11
CA SER A 58 1.37 -0.54 -4.19
C SER A 58 0.03 -0.02 -3.67
N GLU A 59 -0.48 -0.55 -2.55
CA GLU A 59 -1.75 -0.09 -1.98
C GLU A 59 -1.67 1.38 -1.53
N VAL A 60 -0.56 1.77 -0.89
CA VAL A 60 -0.35 3.16 -0.47
C VAL A 60 -0.20 4.09 -1.68
N SER A 61 0.57 3.68 -2.69
CA SER A 61 0.71 4.45 -3.93
C SER A 61 -0.63 4.61 -4.66
N ASN A 62 -1.42 3.54 -4.75
CA ASN A 62 -2.74 3.58 -5.36
C ASN A 62 -3.64 4.56 -4.62
N TRP A 63 -3.65 4.49 -3.29
CA TRP A 63 -4.40 5.42 -2.46
C TRP A 63 -3.99 6.88 -2.66
N ILE A 64 -2.68 7.16 -2.75
CA ILE A 64 -2.18 8.51 -3.02
C ILE A 64 -2.67 8.98 -4.39
N SER A 65 -2.61 8.14 -5.42
CA SER A 65 -3.14 8.45 -6.75
C SER A 65 -4.65 8.72 -6.73
N GLU A 66 -5.43 7.91 -6.02
CA GLU A 66 -6.86 8.11 -5.83
C GLU A 66 -7.18 9.43 -5.10
N LYS A 67 -6.32 9.89 -4.19
CA LYS A 67 -6.48 11.17 -3.46
C LYS A 67 -5.97 12.39 -4.20
N MET A 68 -4.89 12.26 -4.97
CA MET A 68 -4.40 13.35 -5.81
C MET A 68 -5.30 13.63 -7.00
N GLY A 69 -6.18 12.69 -7.35
CA GLY A 69 -7.19 12.94 -8.36
C GLY A 69 -6.58 13.10 -9.75
N ASP A 70 -6.09 12.01 -10.31
CA ASP A 70 -6.44 11.69 -11.70
C ASP A 70 -7.94 11.35 -11.76
N ALA A 71 -8.78 12.27 -11.27
CA ALA A 71 -10.13 12.46 -11.71
C ALA A 71 -9.98 13.37 -12.94
N ALA A 72 -9.81 12.72 -14.09
CA ALA A 72 -9.82 13.38 -15.40
C ALA A 72 -11.07 14.26 -15.58
#